data_AF-A0A5I6RB19-F1
#
_entry.id   AF-A0A5I6RB19-F1
#
_cell.length_a   1.000
_cell.length_b   1.000
_cell.length_c   1.000
_cell.angle_alpha   90.00
_cell.angle_beta   90.00
_cell.angle_gamma   90.00
#
_symmetry.space_group_name_H-M   'P 1'
#
loop_
_entity.id
_entity.type
_entity.pdbx_description
1 polymer ?
#
loop_
_entity_poly.entity_id
_entity_poly.type
_entity_poly.pdbx_seq_one_letter_code
_entity_poly.pdbx_strand_id
1 'polypeptide(L)'
;MALTRKQRERLRMKFGGRCAYCGCVLPEKGWHADHVQAVLRKSERCMKAAEKGIFRLKTTGEVFRPEADCPENIFPSCAPCNLLKTTYSLEMFRKQVSLQVERGRRSSVNFRTAERFGLISVVNKPVVFWFEQYEGENK
;
A
#
# COMPACT_ATOMS: atom_id res chain seq x y z
N MET A 1 4.34 -14.60 -4.35
CA MET A 1 4.97 -14.93 -5.65
C MET A 1 6.19 -14.05 -6.00
N ALA A 2 7.27 -14.62 -6.59
CA ALA A 2 8.37 -13.85 -7.18
C ALA A 2 8.10 -13.58 -8.68
N LEU A 3 8.05 -12.31 -9.08
CA LEU A 3 7.74 -11.93 -10.47
C LEU A 3 9.02 -11.85 -11.32
N THR A 4 8.97 -12.40 -12.53
CA THR A 4 10.02 -12.20 -13.55
C THR A 4 10.08 -10.73 -14.01
N ARG A 5 11.20 -10.32 -14.60
CA ARG A 5 11.35 -8.95 -15.15
C ARG A 5 10.25 -8.60 -16.16
N LYS A 6 9.91 -9.51 -17.07
CA LYS A 6 8.84 -9.32 -18.06
C LYS A 6 7.45 -9.23 -17.42
N GLN A 7 7.19 -9.99 -16.36
CA GLN A 7 5.93 -9.87 -15.60
C GLN A 7 5.87 -8.55 -14.82
N ARG A 8 6.98 -8.11 -14.21
CA ARG A 8 7.05 -6.81 -13.54
C ARG A 8 6.79 -5.66 -14.51
N GLU A 9 7.36 -5.70 -15.70
CA GLU A 9 7.12 -4.65 -16.70
C GLU A 9 5.64 -4.59 -17.11
N ARG A 10 5.03 -5.75 -17.40
CA ARG A 10 3.58 -5.83 -17.68
C ARG A 10 2.74 -5.32 -16.52
N LEU A 11 3.09 -5.70 -15.29
CA LEU A 11 2.39 -5.24 -14.09
C LEU A 11 2.51 -3.72 -13.91
N ARG A 12 3.69 -3.13 -14.14
CA ARG A 12 3.89 -1.67 -14.07
C ARG A 12 2.96 -0.94 -15.02
N MET A 13 2.76 -1.49 -16.22
CA MET A 13 1.92 -0.90 -17.27
C MET A 13 0.42 -1.21 -17.10
N LYS A 14 0.02 -2.07 -16.14
CA LYS A 14 -1.39 -2.49 -15.92
C LYS A 14 -2.36 -1.30 -15.80
N PHE A 15 -1.90 -0.21 -15.19
CA PHE A 15 -2.68 1.03 -15.03
C PHE A 15 -1.94 2.24 -15.62
N GLY A 16 -1.41 2.09 -16.84
CA GLY A 16 -0.78 3.19 -17.57
C GLY A 16 0.57 3.65 -17.01
N GLY A 17 1.33 2.76 -16.37
CA GLY A 17 2.65 3.10 -15.82
C GLY A 17 2.59 3.94 -14.53
N ARG A 18 1.44 3.94 -13.85
CA ARG A 18 1.19 4.73 -12.63
C ARG A 18 0.87 3.84 -11.43
N CYS A 19 1.11 4.39 -10.23
CA CYS A 19 0.71 3.76 -8.98
C CYS A 19 -0.80 3.57 -8.99
N ALA A 20 -1.26 2.33 -8.80
CA ALA A 20 -2.67 1.99 -8.80
C ALA A 20 -3.47 2.79 -7.77
N TYR A 21 -2.83 3.27 -6.70
CA TYR A 21 -3.49 4.03 -5.64
C TYR A 21 -3.44 5.54 -5.87
N CYS A 22 -2.26 6.17 -5.75
CA CYS A 22 -2.15 7.62 -5.79
C CYS A 22 -1.98 8.21 -7.20
N GLY A 23 -1.80 7.38 -8.24
CA GLY A 23 -1.65 7.83 -9.62
C GLY A 23 -0.31 8.48 -9.99
N CYS A 24 0.67 8.51 -9.07
CA CYS A 24 2.00 8.99 -9.40
C CYS A 24 2.65 8.09 -10.47
N VAL A 25 3.49 8.67 -11.33
CA VAL A 25 4.24 7.91 -12.34
C VAL A 25 5.19 6.94 -11.63
N LEU A 26 5.21 5.69 -12.08
CA LEU A 26 6.10 4.69 -11.52
C LEU A 26 7.45 4.68 -12.26
N PRO A 27 8.57 4.86 -11.55
CA PRO A 27 9.89 4.67 -12.13
C PRO A 27 10.10 3.20 -12.57
N GLU A 28 11.17 2.93 -13.33
CA GLU A 28 11.51 1.57 -13.75
C GLU A 28 11.75 0.62 -12.56
N LYS A 29 12.30 1.14 -11.45
CA LYS A 29 12.68 0.39 -10.24
C LYS A 29 12.20 1.11 -8.97
N GLY A 30 12.07 0.37 -7.86
CA GLY A 30 11.70 0.95 -6.56
C GLY A 30 10.20 1.02 -6.25
N TRP A 31 9.36 0.49 -7.14
CA TRP A 31 7.94 0.25 -6.89
C TRP A 31 7.69 -1.22 -6.46
N HIS A 32 6.54 -1.48 -5.85
CA HIS A 32 6.17 -2.79 -5.32
C HIS A 32 4.96 -3.40 -6.03
N ALA A 33 4.96 -4.72 -6.10
CA ALA A 33 3.79 -5.50 -6.47
C ALA A 33 2.97 -5.72 -5.18
N ASP A 34 1.91 -4.94 -5.00
CA ASP A 34 1.04 -5.00 -3.83
C ASP A 34 -0.11 -5.99 -4.05
N HIS A 35 -0.40 -6.80 -3.04
CA HIS A 35 -1.62 -7.61 -3.02
C HIS A 35 -2.77 -6.77 -2.47
N VAL A 36 -3.74 -6.45 -3.32
CA VAL A 36 -4.90 -5.61 -2.96
C VAL A 36 -5.61 -6.19 -1.74
N GLN A 37 -5.93 -7.48 -1.78
CA GLN A 37 -6.28 -8.29 -0.62
C GLN A 37 -5.01 -8.90 -0.02
N ALA A 38 -4.68 -8.52 1.22
CA ALA A 38 -3.41 -8.89 1.83
C ALA A 38 -3.27 -10.40 2.04
N VAL A 39 -2.11 -10.95 1.66
CA VAL A 39 -1.73 -12.34 1.92
C VAL A 39 -1.08 -12.42 3.29
N LEU A 40 -1.84 -12.81 4.31
CA LEU A 40 -1.37 -12.89 5.69
C LEU A 40 -0.54 -14.15 5.91
N ARG A 41 0.73 -13.96 6.32
CA ARG A 41 1.67 -15.05 6.61
C ARG A 41 1.48 -15.57 8.03
N LYS A 42 1.42 -16.89 8.19
CA LYS A 42 1.42 -17.53 9.50
C LYS A 42 2.82 -17.42 10.11
N SER A 43 2.85 -17.06 11.40
CA SER A 43 4.07 -16.97 12.18
C SER A 43 3.86 -17.73 13.48
N GLU A 44 4.89 -18.45 13.91
CA GLU A 44 4.89 -19.28 15.11
C GLU A 44 5.96 -18.81 16.08
N ARG A 45 5.76 -19.06 17.38
CA ARG A 45 6.79 -18.77 18.37
C ARG A 45 7.98 -19.71 18.18
N CYS A 46 9.18 -19.15 18.12
CA CYS A 46 10.41 -19.93 18.03
C CYS A 46 10.72 -20.57 19.39
N MET A 47 10.47 -21.88 19.53
CA MET A 47 10.68 -22.62 20.78
C MET A 47 12.13 -22.53 21.27
N LYS A 48 13.12 -22.66 20.38
CA LYS A 48 14.55 -22.50 20.71
C LYS A 48 14.93 -21.13 21.28
N ALA A 49 14.20 -20.07 20.90
CA ALA A 49 14.39 -18.74 21.46
C ALA A 49 13.61 -18.56 22.77
N ALA A 50 12.43 -19.17 22.85
CA ALA A 50 11.60 -19.18 24.06
C ALA A 50 12.30 -19.89 25.23
N GLU A 51 13.03 -20.98 24.98
CA GLU A 51 13.90 -21.65 25.96
C GLU A 51 14.95 -20.72 26.57
N LYS A 52 15.38 -19.70 25.83
CA LYS A 52 16.32 -18.66 26.27
C LYS A 52 15.63 -17.42 26.85
N GLY A 53 14.32 -17.48 27.09
CA GLY A 53 13.52 -16.34 27.57
C GLY A 53 13.26 -15.25 26.51
N ILE A 54 13.62 -15.47 25.25
CA ILE A 54 13.50 -14.46 24.18
C ILE A 54 12.20 -14.68 23.41
N PHE A 55 11.34 -13.65 23.35
CA PHE A 55 10.20 -13.65 22.46
C PHE A 55 10.66 -13.42 21.01
N ARG A 56 10.51 -14.45 20.17
CA ARG A 56 10.82 -14.38 18.74
C ARG A 56 9.79 -15.17 17.96
N LEU A 57 9.26 -14.56 16.90
CA LEU A 57 8.41 -15.23 15.92
C LEU A 57 9.27 -15.77 14.76
N LYS A 58 8.94 -16.96 14.27
CA LYS A 58 9.46 -17.61 13.08
C LYS A 58 8.34 -17.62 12.03
N THR A 59 8.65 -17.30 10.79
CA THR A 59 7.71 -17.49 9.68
C THR A 59 7.58 -18.98 9.37
N THR A 60 6.36 -19.48 9.25
CA THR A 60 6.12 -20.91 8.97
C THR A 60 6.24 -21.25 7.48
N GLY A 61 6.16 -20.24 6.62
CA GLY A 61 6.05 -20.41 5.17
C GLY A 61 4.60 -20.55 4.69
N GLU A 62 3.67 -20.79 5.61
CA GLU A 62 2.24 -20.89 5.30
C GLU A 62 1.57 -19.51 5.29
N VAL A 63 0.46 -19.43 4.57
CA VAL A 63 -0.40 -18.24 4.50
C VAL A 63 -1.82 -18.63 4.89
N PHE A 64 -2.57 -17.70 5.48
CA PHE A 64 -3.96 -17.95 5.90
C PHE A 64 -4.92 -18.08 4.71
N ARG A 65 -4.66 -17.36 3.62
CA ARG A 65 -5.48 -17.33 2.40
C ARG A 65 -4.61 -17.46 1.16
N PRO A 66 -4.23 -18.70 0.77
CA PRO A 66 -3.41 -18.95 -0.42
C PRO A 66 -4.04 -18.41 -1.70
N GLU A 67 -5.37 -18.43 -1.80
CA GLU A 67 -6.16 -17.97 -2.95
C GLU A 67 -5.95 -16.48 -3.28
N ALA A 68 -5.50 -15.68 -2.30
CA ALA A 68 -5.20 -14.28 -2.51
C ALA A 68 -3.85 -14.03 -3.22
N ASP A 69 -2.95 -15.03 -3.36
CA ASP A 69 -1.71 -14.91 -4.14
C ASP A 69 -1.97 -15.19 -5.63
N CYS A 70 -2.89 -14.44 -6.25
CA CYS A 70 -3.22 -14.52 -7.68
C CYS A 70 -2.79 -13.25 -8.45
N PRO A 71 -2.48 -13.36 -9.77
CA PRO A 71 -2.08 -12.21 -10.60
C PRO A 71 -3.10 -11.08 -10.64
N GLU A 72 -4.39 -11.38 -10.56
CA GLU A 72 -5.49 -10.43 -10.62
C GLU A 72 -5.47 -9.51 -9.40
N ASN A 73 -5.14 -10.06 -8.22
CA ASN A 73 -5.03 -9.35 -6.94
C ASN A 73 -3.72 -8.55 -6.80
N ILE A 74 -2.79 -8.63 -7.76
CA ILE A 74 -1.51 -7.93 -7.71
C ILE A 74 -1.58 -6.62 -8.51
N PHE A 75 -1.32 -5.51 -7.84
CA PHE A 75 -1.37 -4.15 -8.39
C PHE A 75 0.00 -3.47 -8.28
N PRO A 76 0.40 -2.62 -9.25
CA PRO A 76 1.62 -1.84 -9.13
C PRO A 76 1.42 -0.66 -8.15
N SER A 77 2.26 -0.57 -7.13
CA SER A 77 2.16 0.44 -6.08
C SER A 77 3.49 1.14 -5.84
N CYS A 78 3.48 2.45 -5.59
CA CYS A 78 4.68 3.15 -5.13
C CYS A 78 5.02 2.76 -3.68
N ALA A 79 6.29 2.90 -3.29
CA ALA A 79 6.74 2.54 -1.95
C ALA A 79 5.91 3.19 -0.81
N PRO A 80 5.63 4.51 -0.85
CA PRO A 80 4.82 5.14 0.20
C PRO A 80 3.41 4.57 0.33
N CYS A 81 2.71 4.33 -0.79
CA CYS A 81 1.35 3.79 -0.76
C CYS A 81 1.32 2.35 -0.26
N ASN A 82 2.25 1.50 -0.71
CA ASN A 82 2.36 0.12 -0.24
C ASN A 82 2.64 0.06 1.27
N LEU A 83 3.58 0.89 1.75
CA LEU A 83 3.91 0.96 3.18
C LEU A 83 2.75 1.48 4.02
N LEU A 84 1.98 2.45 3.54
CA LEU A 84 0.79 2.93 4.23
C LEU A 84 -0.36 1.91 4.21
N LYS A 85 -0.55 1.21 3.08
CA LYS A 85 -1.62 0.23 2.91
C LYS A 85 -1.45 -0.95 3.85
N THR A 86 -0.23 -1.43 4.06
CA THR A 86 0.06 -2.58 4.94
C THR A 86 -0.84 -3.78 4.61
N THR A 87 -1.68 -4.22 5.56
CA THR A 87 -2.65 -5.31 5.42
C THR A 87 -4.09 -4.81 5.31
N TYR A 88 -4.29 -3.50 5.17
CA TYR A 88 -5.63 -2.91 5.10
C TYR A 88 -6.40 -3.36 3.86
N SER A 89 -7.71 -3.52 4.03
CA SER A 89 -8.65 -3.58 2.90
C SER A 89 -8.66 -2.24 2.14
N LEU A 90 -9.16 -2.24 0.91
CA LEU A 90 -9.27 -1.02 0.10
C LEU A 90 -10.04 0.09 0.83
N GLU A 91 -11.18 -0.24 1.43
CA GLU A 91 -12.00 0.75 2.15
C GLU A 91 -11.31 1.28 3.41
N MET A 92 -10.63 0.42 4.16
CA MET A 92 -9.83 0.88 5.29
C MET A 92 -8.68 1.75 4.80
N PHE A 93 -7.99 1.37 3.72
CA PHE A 93 -6.92 2.16 3.15
C PHE A 93 -7.41 3.53 2.66
N ARG A 94 -8.58 3.59 1.99
CA ARG A 94 -9.23 4.85 1.57
C ARG A 94 -9.47 5.77 2.77
N LYS A 95 -9.99 5.20 3.86
CA LYS A 95 -10.16 5.91 5.14
C LYS A 95 -8.83 6.37 5.74
N GLN A 96 -7.77 5.54 5.70
CA GLN A 96 -6.46 5.94 6.19
C GLN A 96 -5.84 7.09 5.39
N VAL A 97 -6.09 7.13 4.08
CA VAL A 97 -5.65 8.23 3.21
C VAL A 97 -6.44 9.50 3.49
N SER A 98 -7.76 9.42 3.69
CA SER A 98 -8.58 10.62 3.97
C SER A 98 -8.21 11.28 5.31
N LEU A 99 -7.70 10.51 6.27
CA LEU A 99 -7.26 11.03 7.57
C LEU A 99 -5.87 11.69 7.56
N GLN A 100 -5.13 11.69 6.44
CA GLN A 100 -3.76 12.21 6.41
C GLN A 100 -3.68 13.70 6.69
N VAL A 101 -4.64 14.50 6.19
CA VAL A 101 -4.70 15.94 6.45
C VAL A 101 -4.85 16.20 7.95
N GLU A 102 -5.80 15.54 8.60
CA GLU A 102 -6.08 15.75 10.02
C GLU A 102 -4.90 15.29 10.89
N ARG A 103 -4.25 14.18 10.52
CA ARG A 103 -3.01 13.72 11.18
C ARG A 103 -1.88 14.74 11.03
N GLY A 104 -1.69 15.27 9.83
CA GLY A 104 -0.70 16.30 9.54
C GLY A 104 -0.94 17.56 10.37
N ARG A 105 -2.18 18.06 10.39
CA ARG A 105 -2.58 19.22 11.20
C ARG A 105 -2.35 19.00 12.68
N ARG A 106 -2.71 17.82 13.22
CA ARG A 106 -2.52 17.50 14.64
C ARG A 106 -1.04 17.43 15.03
N SER A 107 -0.22 16.79 14.20
CA SER A 107 1.18 16.46 14.56
C SER A 107 2.21 17.53 14.21
N SER A 108 1.98 18.33 13.16
CA SER A 108 3.00 19.24 12.61
C SER A 108 2.68 20.71 12.87
N VAL A 109 3.55 21.38 13.63
CA VAL A 109 3.51 22.85 13.81
C VAL A 109 3.66 23.55 12.46
N ASN A 110 4.59 23.07 11.62
CA ASN A 110 4.84 23.65 10.29
C ASN A 110 3.59 23.59 9.39
N PHE A 111 2.83 22.49 9.45
CA PHE A 111 1.57 22.37 8.71
C PHE A 111 0.55 23.43 9.16
N ARG A 112 0.36 23.59 10.48
CA ARG A 112 -0.56 24.61 11.03
C ARG A 112 -0.09 26.05 10.74
N THR A 113 1.21 26.29 10.75
CA THR A 113 1.78 27.59 10.38
C THR A 113 1.52 27.87 8.91
N ALA A 114 1.84 26.93 8.01
CA ALA A 114 1.57 27.07 6.57
C ALA A 114 0.08 27.32 6.29
N GLU A 115 -0.83 26.62 6.98
CA GLU A 115 -2.28 26.82 6.88
C GLU A 115 -2.68 28.23 7.33
N ARG A 116 -2.17 28.72 8.47
CA ARG A 116 -2.46 30.07 9.02
C ARG A 116 -2.00 31.20 8.10
N PHE A 117 -0.86 31.02 7.43
CA PHE A 117 -0.32 31.98 6.46
C PHE A 117 -0.85 31.77 5.04
N GLY A 118 -1.80 30.84 4.83
CA GLY A 118 -2.41 30.58 3.52
C GLY A 118 -1.48 29.95 2.49
N LEU A 119 -0.36 29.34 2.91
CA LEU A 119 0.60 28.66 2.02
C LEU A 119 0.09 27.29 1.53
N ILE A 120 -0.90 26.73 2.22
CA ILE A 120 -1.57 25.48 1.84
C ILE A 120 -3.08 25.64 2.00
N SER A 121 -3.84 24.91 1.18
CA SER A 121 -5.29 24.79 1.30
C SER A 121 -5.70 23.34 1.52
N VAL A 122 -6.72 23.12 2.35
CA VAL A 122 -7.26 21.79 2.61
C VAL A 122 -8.36 21.48 1.62
N VAL A 123 -8.20 20.36 0.90
CA VAL A 123 -9.18 19.88 -0.07
C VAL A 123 -9.94 18.70 0.55
N ASN A 124 -11.21 18.93 0.85
CA ASN A 124 -12.13 17.88 1.32
C ASN A 124 -12.83 17.25 0.12
N LYS A 125 -12.20 16.24 -0.48
CA LYS A 125 -12.79 15.43 -1.55
C LYS A 125 -12.71 13.95 -1.20
N PRO A 126 -13.65 13.12 -1.68
CA PRO A 126 -13.52 11.68 -1.54
C PRO A 126 -12.22 11.22 -2.19
N VAL A 127 -11.51 10.32 -1.50
CA VAL A 127 -10.33 9.67 -2.05
C VAL A 127 -10.81 8.70 -3.12
N VAL A 128 -10.35 8.87 -4.35
CA VAL A 128 -10.57 7.95 -5.47
C VAL A 128 -9.19 7.42 -5.88
N PHE A 129 -9.07 6.10 -6.02
CA PHE A 129 -7.81 5.49 -6.41
C PHE A 129 -7.62 5.56 -7.93
N TRP A 130 -6.38 5.66 -8.38
CA TRP A 130 -6.06 5.74 -9.81
C TRP A 130 -6.61 4.57 -10.63
N PHE A 131 -6.54 3.34 -10.11
CA PHE A 131 -7.05 2.17 -10.82
C PHE A 131 -8.56 2.28 -11.11
N GLU A 132 -9.33 2.90 -10.21
CA GLU A 132 -10.78 3.11 -10.37
C GLU A 132 -11.07 4.10 -11.49
N GLN A 133 -10.26 5.16 -11.58
CA GLN A 133 -10.36 6.16 -12.65
C GLN A 133 -9.95 5.54 -14.00
N TYR A 134 -8.83 4.83 -14.03
CA TYR A 134 -8.31 4.19 -15.22
C TYR A 134 -9.28 3.16 -15.80
N GLU A 135 -9.92 2.36 -14.95
CA GLU A 135 -10.96 1.40 -15.36
C GLU A 135 -12.25 2.09 -15.83
N GLY A 136 -12.56 3.29 -15.32
CA GLY A 136 -13.72 4.08 -15.76
C GLY A 136 -13.52 4.72 -17.14
N GLU A 137 -12.31 5.16 -17.46
CA GLU A 137 -11.96 5.80 -18.74
C GLU A 137 -11.78 4.80 -19.90
N ASN A 138 -11.43 3.55 -19.58
CA ASN A 138 -11.18 2.48 -20.57
C ASN A 138 -12.35 1.49 -20.70
N LYS A 139 -13.54 1.85 -20.20
CA LYS A 139 -14.81 1.14 -20.45
C LYS A 139 -15.56 1.76 -21.61
#